data_AF-A0A409XQD1-F1
#
_entry.id   AF-A0A409XQD1-F1
#
_cell.length_a   1.000
_cell.length_b   1.000
_cell.length_c   1.000
_cell.angle_alpha   90.00
_cell.angle_beta   90.00
_cell.angle_gamma   90.00
#
_symmetry.space_group_name_H-M   'P 1'
#
loop_
_entity.id
_entity.type
_entity.pdbx_description
1 polymer ?
#
loop_
_entity_poly.entity_id
_entity_poly.type
_entity_poly.pdbx_seq_one_letter_code
_entity_poly.pdbx_strand_id
1 'polypeptide(L)'
;MVNKGAFQGSRREFLLGEKLAYTLAVSEGCIPEALSLIQRRYFKRYPADLPHEQEPSAEHLASVDNGAPDPETIEPDKDKLPPAEYALEMKRIEDRRNVVNYRKGVSTTSVLRHALLN
;
A
#
# COMPACT_ATOMS: atom_id res chain seq x y z
N MET A 1 10.01 -26.44 7.21
CA MET A 1 9.05 -25.42 7.65
C MET A 1 8.84 -24.47 6.47
N VAL A 2 7.67 -24.56 5.81
CA VAL A 2 7.43 -23.81 4.56
C VAL A 2 7.20 -22.35 4.92
N ASN A 3 8.03 -21.46 4.37
CA ASN A 3 7.90 -20.02 4.55
C ASN A 3 6.59 -19.61 3.84
N LYS A 4 5.50 -19.47 4.60
CA LYS A 4 4.24 -18.95 4.06
C LYS A 4 4.53 -17.52 3.64
N GLY A 5 4.77 -17.29 2.36
CA GLY A 5 5.19 -15.98 1.83
C GLY A 5 4.35 -14.84 2.42
N ALA A 6 4.94 -13.65 2.49
CA ALA A 6 4.36 -12.52 3.21
C ALA A 6 2.91 -12.22 2.84
N PHE A 7 2.46 -12.53 1.62
CA PHE A 7 1.11 -12.26 1.14
C PHE A 7 0.26 -13.53 1.04
N GLN A 8 -0.93 -13.50 1.65
CA GLN A 8 -1.92 -14.58 1.61
C GLN A 8 -3.28 -14.01 1.15
N GLY A 9 -4.25 -14.90 0.89
CA GLY A 9 -5.62 -14.50 0.53
C GLY A 9 -5.71 -13.52 -0.64
N SER A 10 -6.56 -12.52 -0.51
CA SER A 10 -6.85 -11.56 -1.59
C SER A 10 -5.63 -10.70 -1.94
N ARG A 11 -4.73 -10.41 -0.98
CA ARG A 11 -3.47 -9.69 -1.23
C ARG A 11 -2.58 -10.44 -2.21
N ARG A 12 -2.50 -11.76 -2.08
CA ARG A 12 -1.73 -12.60 -3.01
C ARG A 12 -2.37 -12.59 -4.39
N GLU A 13 -3.69 -12.74 -4.47
CA GLU A 13 -4.43 -12.72 -5.73
C GLU A 13 -4.25 -11.41 -6.48
N PHE A 14 -4.33 -10.28 -5.79
CA PHE A 14 -4.02 -8.95 -6.34
C PHE A 14 -2.61 -8.92 -6.96
N LEU A 15 -1.58 -9.34 -6.21
CA LEU A 15 -0.20 -9.25 -6.68
C LEU A 15 0.07 -10.17 -7.87
N LEU A 16 -0.57 -11.34 -7.92
CA LEU A 16 -0.50 -12.23 -9.08
C LEU A 16 -1.18 -11.60 -10.31
N GLY A 17 -2.28 -10.88 -10.13
CA GLY A 17 -2.94 -10.14 -11.21
C GLY A 17 -2.09 -9.00 -11.78
N GLU A 18 -1.22 -8.39 -10.97
CA GLU A 18 -0.34 -7.29 -11.38
C GLU A 18 0.96 -7.76 -12.08
N LYS A 19 1.21 -9.08 -12.14
CA LYS A 19 2.41 -9.65 -12.78
C LYS A 19 2.62 -9.18 -14.21
N LEU A 20 1.57 -9.20 -15.03
CA LEU A 20 1.68 -8.81 -16.44
C LEU A 20 2.09 -7.34 -16.60
N ALA A 21 1.50 -6.45 -15.80
CA ALA A 21 1.84 -5.02 -15.82
C ALA A 21 3.30 -4.79 -15.40
N TYR A 22 3.77 -5.52 -14.38
CA TYR A 22 5.16 -5.44 -13.97
C TYR A 22 6.12 -6.00 -15.03
N THR A 23 5.82 -7.16 -15.61
CA THR A 23 6.67 -7.77 -16.66
C THR A 23 6.78 -6.88 -17.88
N LEU A 24 5.67 -6.25 -18.30
CA LEU A 24 5.69 -5.28 -19.39
C LEU A 24 6.60 -4.09 -19.05
N ALA A 25 6.47 -3.53 -17.85
CA ALA A 25 7.31 -2.42 -17.40
C ALA A 25 8.80 -2.79 -17.31
N VAL A 26 9.14 -4.04 -16.99
CA VAL A 26 10.52 -4.54 -17.06
C VAL A 26 11.02 -4.53 -18.51
N SER A 27 10.22 -4.99 -19.47
CA SER A 27 10.60 -4.99 -20.89
C SER A 27 10.73 -3.59 -21.48
N GLU A 28 9.93 -2.63 -21.00
CA GLU A 28 9.90 -1.25 -21.49
C GLU A 28 10.86 -0.31 -20.72
N GLY A 29 11.45 -0.76 -19.61
CA GLY A 29 12.33 0.05 -18.76
C GLY A 29 11.60 1.01 -17.80
N CYS A 30 10.28 0.95 -17.71
CA CYS A 30 9.42 1.83 -16.91
C CYS A 30 9.02 1.22 -15.54
N ILE A 31 9.95 0.51 -14.91
CA ILE A 31 9.70 -0.21 -13.64
C ILE A 31 9.22 0.73 -12.51
N PRO A 32 9.83 1.92 -12.28
CA PRO A 32 9.41 2.81 -11.20
C PRO A 32 7.95 3.26 -11.31
N GLU A 33 7.48 3.55 -12.52
CA GLU A 33 6.11 3.99 -12.81
C GLU A 33 5.13 2.86 -12.52
N ALA A 34 5.41 1.65 -13.02
CA ALA A 34 4.57 0.49 -12.78
C ALA A 34 4.51 0.12 -11.29
N LEU A 35 5.64 0.15 -10.58
CA LEU A 35 5.67 -0.08 -9.14
C LEU A 35 4.86 0.98 -8.38
N SER A 36 4.97 2.25 -8.76
CA SER A 36 4.18 3.33 -8.13
C SER A 36 2.68 3.12 -8.33
N LEU A 37 2.27 2.72 -9.53
CA LEU A 37 0.87 2.41 -9.84
C LEU A 37 0.35 1.19 -9.09
N ILE A 38 1.14 0.10 -9.02
CA ILE A 38 0.80 -1.11 -8.28
C ILE A 38 0.68 -0.79 -6.79
N GLN A 39 1.65 -0.08 -6.21
CA GLN A 39 1.61 0.33 -4.81
C GLN A 39 0.39 1.19 -4.50
N ARG A 40 0.08 2.17 -5.36
CA ARG A 40 -1.11 3.02 -5.24
C ARG A 40 -2.39 2.18 -5.19
N ARG A 41 -2.59 1.29 -6.16
CA ARG A 41 -3.75 0.37 -6.18
C ARG A 41 -3.78 -0.56 -4.98
N TYR A 42 -2.61 -1.06 -4.55
CA TYR A 42 -2.49 -1.93 -3.39
C TYR A 42 -2.95 -1.22 -2.11
N PHE A 43 -2.44 -0.01 -1.83
CA PHE A 43 -2.79 0.70 -0.60
C PHE A 43 -4.24 1.24 -0.57
N LYS A 44 -4.88 1.39 -1.74
CA LYS A 44 -6.33 1.64 -1.81
C LYS A 44 -7.16 0.44 -1.37
N ARG A 45 -6.75 -0.77 -1.76
CA ARG A 45 -7.43 -2.04 -1.43
C ARG A 45 -7.09 -2.55 -0.04
N TYR A 46 -5.85 -2.31 0.40
CA TYR A 46 -5.26 -2.84 1.62
C TYR A 46 -4.71 -1.67 2.47
N PRO A 47 -5.57 -1.01 3.27
CA PRO A 47 -5.18 0.16 4.04
C PRO A 47 -3.92 -0.08 4.89
N ALA A 48 -3.11 0.97 5.01
CA ALA A 48 -1.91 0.98 5.86
C ALA A 48 -2.25 0.72 7.34
N ASP A 49 -3.45 1.11 7.76
CA ASP A 49 -3.90 1.02 9.14
C ASP A 49 -4.48 -0.36 9.48
N LEU A 50 -4.78 -1.19 8.46
CA LEU A 50 -5.22 -2.57 8.65
C LEU A 50 -4.00 -3.48 8.90
N PRO A 51 -3.96 -4.29 9.98
CA PRO A 51 -2.88 -5.23 10.23
C PRO A 51 -2.66 -6.20 9.08
N HIS A 52 -1.41 -6.62 8.88
CA HIS A 52 -1.02 -7.48 7.76
C HIS A 52 -1.67 -8.88 7.79
N GLU A 53 -2.05 -9.33 8.98
CA GLU A 53 -2.73 -10.61 9.22
C GLU A 53 -4.25 -10.56 8.96
N GLN A 54 -4.82 -9.36 8.79
CA GLN A 54 -6.24 -9.17 8.60
C GLN A 54 -6.55 -8.78 7.16
N GLU A 55 -7.45 -9.51 6.51
CA GLU A 55 -7.95 -9.15 5.19
C GLU A 55 -9.01 -8.04 5.30
N PRO A 56 -9.03 -7.07 4.38
CA PRO A 56 -10.14 -6.13 4.29
C PRO A 56 -11.44 -6.89 3.97
N SER A 57 -12.58 -6.32 4.37
CA SER A 57 -13.88 -6.93 4.07
C SER A 57 -14.11 -6.99 2.55
N ALA A 58 -14.91 -7.97 2.11
CA ALA A 58 -15.30 -8.08 0.70
C ALA A 58 -16.04 -6.82 0.21
N GLU A 59 -16.86 -6.21 1.07
CA GLU A 59 -17.56 -4.94 0.80
C GLU A 59 -16.59 -3.78 0.59
N HIS A 60 -15.50 -3.71 1.38
CA HIS A 60 -14.45 -2.72 1.17
C HIS A 60 -13.78 -2.95 -0.18
N LEU A 61 -13.35 -4.17 -0.48
CA LEU A 61 -12.69 -4.50 -1.75
C LEU A 61 -13.57 -4.20 -2.97
N ALA A 62 -14.88 -4.42 -2.87
CA ALA A 62 -15.84 -4.15 -3.95
C ALA A 62 -16.10 -2.64 -4.17
N SER A 63 -15.93 -1.80 -3.14
CA SER A 63 -16.13 -0.35 -3.24
C SER A 63 -14.88 0.42 -3.67
N VAL A 64 -13.71 -0.23 -3.73
CA VAL A 64 -12.45 0.42 -4.09
C VAL A 64 -12.36 0.69 -5.60
N ASP A 65 -12.32 1.97 -5.95
CA ASP A 65 -11.98 2.45 -7.30
C ASP A 65 -10.47 2.74 -7.44
N ASN A 66 -9.79 1.95 -8.27
CA ASN A 66 -8.38 2.14 -8.58
C ASN A 66 -8.11 3.41 -9.39
N GLY A 67 -9.07 3.84 -10.22
CA GLY A 67 -8.95 4.97 -11.13
C GLY A 67 -9.16 6.33 -10.46
N ALA A 68 -9.94 6.38 -9.37
CA ALA A 68 -10.18 7.60 -8.60
C ALA A 68 -8.87 8.33 -8.21
N PRO A 69 -8.84 9.67 -8.13
CA PRO A 69 -7.73 10.40 -7.53
C PRO A 69 -7.45 9.96 -6.08
N ASP A 70 -6.20 10.09 -5.63
CA ASP A 70 -5.90 9.85 -4.22
C ASP A 70 -6.38 11.05 -3.38
N PRO A 71 -7.00 10.83 -2.21
CA PRO A 71 -7.42 11.92 -1.36
C PRO A 71 -6.19 12.72 -0.90
N GLU A 72 -6.31 14.04 -0.96
CA GLU A 72 -5.27 14.94 -0.46
C GLU A 72 -5.10 14.76 1.05
N THR A 73 -3.85 14.64 1.50
CA THR A 73 -3.55 14.59 2.93
C THR A 73 -3.57 16.02 3.45
N ILE A 74 -4.63 16.37 4.19
CA ILE A 74 -4.79 17.69 4.77
C ILE A 74 -3.99 17.74 6.07
N GLU A 75 -3.03 18.65 6.17
CA GLU A 75 -2.32 18.89 7.43
C GLU A 75 -3.29 19.44 8.49
N PRO A 76 -3.22 18.94 9.73
CA PRO A 76 -4.05 19.47 10.79
C PRO A 76 -3.76 20.96 11.00
N ASP A 77 -4.80 21.75 11.19
CA ASP A 77 -4.67 23.19 11.38
C ASP A 77 -4.35 23.48 12.86
N LYS A 78 -3.12 23.93 13.12
CA LYS A 78 -2.61 24.25 14.47
C LYS A 78 -3.43 25.32 15.20
N ASP A 79 -4.11 26.20 14.45
CA ASP A 79 -4.85 27.33 15.01
C ASP A 79 -6.32 26.95 15.29
N LYS A 80 -6.79 25.82 14.74
CA LYS A 80 -8.14 25.28 14.96
C LYS A 80 -8.20 24.14 15.97
N LEU A 81 -7.07 23.46 16.22
CA LEU A 81 -7.00 22.33 17.14
C LEU A 81 -6.35 22.74 18.47
N PRO A 82 -6.87 22.25 19.61
CA PRO A 82 -6.14 22.32 20.87
C PRO A 82 -4.73 21.72 20.72
N PRO A 83 -3.68 22.27 21.39
CA PRO A 83 -2.31 21.80 21.22
C PRO A 83 -2.11 20.30 21.44
N ALA A 84 -2.85 19.71 22.37
CA ALA A 84 -2.80 18.27 22.64
C ALA A 84 -3.42 17.43 21.51
N GLU A 85 -4.52 17.89 20.90
CA GLU A 85 -5.17 17.22 19.78
C GLU A 85 -4.36 17.37 18.50
N TYR A 86 -3.77 18.55 18.27
CA TYR A 86 -2.84 18.80 17.17
C TYR A 86 -1.64 17.86 17.25
N ALA A 87 -1.00 17.74 18.43
CA ALA A 87 0.13 16.84 18.63
C ALA A 87 -0.25 15.36 18.39
N LEU A 88 -1.46 14.96 18.82
CA LEU A 88 -1.95 13.60 18.59
C LEU A 88 -2.19 13.32 17.11
N GLU A 89 -2.78 14.26 16.37
CA GLU A 89 -3.06 14.10 14.94
C GLU A 89 -1.78 14.09 14.09
N MET A 90 -0.83 14.97 14.41
CA MET A 90 0.50 14.96 13.81
C MET A 90 1.22 13.63 14.04
N LYS A 91 1.09 13.05 15.25
CA LYS A 91 1.65 11.73 15.55
C LYS A 91 1.01 10.63 14.72
N ARG A 92 -0.31 10.64 14.52
CA ARG A 92 -1.02 9.66 13.67
C ARG A 92 -0.54 9.73 12.22
N ILE A 93 -0.36 10.92 11.68
CA ILE A 93 0.16 11.12 10.32
C ILE A 93 1.58 10.56 10.20
N GLU A 94 2.44 10.83 11.18
CA GLU A 94 3.81 10.34 11.22
C GLU A 94 3.87 8.80 11.37
N ASP A 95 3.09 8.22 12.27
CA ASP A 95 2.99 6.78 12.45
C ASP A 95 2.51 6.09 11.15
N ARG A 96 1.49 6.66 10.49
CA ARG A 96 1.00 6.19 9.19
C ARG A 96 2.09 6.28 8.10
N ARG A 97 2.83 7.39 8.04
CA ARG A 97 3.95 7.57 7.11
C ARG A 97 5.03 6.51 7.34
N ASN A 98 5.36 6.22 8.59
CA ASN A 98 6.34 5.20 8.96
C ASN A 98 5.89 3.79 8.58
N VAL A 99 4.62 3.45 8.80
CA VAL A 99 4.04 2.17 8.36
C VAL A 99 4.09 2.05 6.83
N VAL A 100 3.71 3.10 6.10
CA VAL A 100 3.77 3.11 4.63
C VAL A 100 5.20 2.95 4.13
N ASN A 101 6.17 3.68 4.72
CA ASN A 101 7.58 3.58 4.35
C ASN A 101 8.16 2.20 4.65
N TYR A 102 7.82 1.61 5.80
CA TYR A 102 8.20 0.24 6.15
C TYR A 102 7.64 -0.76 5.14
N ARG A 103 6.33 -0.67 4.82
CA ARG A 103 5.68 -1.54 3.83
C ARG A 103 6.28 -1.37 2.44
N LYS A 104 6.59 -0.13 2.02
CA LYS A 104 7.33 0.15 0.78
C LYS A 104 8.73 -0.48 0.82
N GLY A 105 9.49 -0.30 1.90
CA GLY A 105 10.82 -0.89 2.06
C GLY A 105 10.81 -2.43 1.99
N VAL A 106 9.86 -3.09 2.66
CA VAL A 106 9.65 -4.54 2.56
C VAL A 106 9.30 -4.95 1.12
N SER A 107 8.50 -4.12 0.42
CA SER A 107 8.18 -4.28 -1.00
C SER A 107 9.40 -4.14 -1.93
N THR A 108 10.25 -3.13 -1.71
CA THR A 108 11.39 -2.81 -2.60
C THR A 108 12.58 -3.74 -2.38
N THR A 109 12.77 -4.29 -1.17
CA THR A 109 14.04 -4.96 -0.80
C THR A 109 14.17 -6.39 -1.34
N SER A 110 13.10 -7.10 -1.69
CA SER A 110 13.22 -8.45 -2.31
C SER A 110 11.85 -9.03 -2.63
N VAL A 111 10.83 -8.76 -1.82
CA VAL A 111 9.60 -9.57 -1.77
C VAL A 111 8.65 -9.33 -2.95
N LEU A 112 8.41 -8.08 -3.39
CA LEU A 112 7.59 -7.86 -4.60
C LEU A 112 8.32 -8.30 -5.87
N ARG A 113 9.61 -7.98 -5.98
CA ARG A 113 10.42 -8.38 -7.13
C ARG A 113 10.50 -9.91 -7.25
N HIS A 114 10.67 -10.65 -6.14
CA HIS A 114 10.62 -12.12 -6.16
C HIS A 114 9.23 -12.69 -6.42
N ALA A 115 8.17 -12.09 -5.87
CA ALA A 115 6.79 -12.55 -6.10
C ALA A 115 6.32 -12.32 -7.56
N LEU A 116 6.92 -11.35 -8.25
CA LEU A 116 6.61 -11.05 -9.65
C LEU A 116 7.49 -11.83 -10.64
N LEU A 117 8.65 -12.36 -10.19
CA LEU A 117 9.60 -13.13 -11.02
C LEU A 117 9.47 -14.66 -10.89
N ASN A 118 8.73 -15.18 -9.90
CA ASN A 118 8.36 -16.60 -9.74
C ASN A 118 6.85 -16.76 -9.92
#